data_AF-A0A437MN75-F1
#
_entry.id   AF-A0A437MN75-F1
#
_cell.length_a   1.000
_cell.length_b   1.000
_cell.length_c   1.000
_cell.angle_alpha   90.00
_cell.angle_beta   90.00
_cell.angle_gamma   90.00
#
_symmetry.space_group_name_H-M   'P 1'
#
loop_
_entity.id
_entity.type
_entity.pdbx_description
1 polymer ?
#
loop_
_entity_poly.entity_id
_entity_poly.type
_entity_poly.pdbx_seq_one_letter_code
_entity_poly.pdbx_strand_id
1 'polypeptide(L)'
;MTRLLLSWVNWLDRPGVSITTNSETVGLGVTRLADPILRRRWRSTPGIINPVLSVDLGELREVGVLALAQPDDAGGVDAMGEARGWMRSPPDTLRHQLDAVTPGAGGLLDTGTMSGGWVPGYGMHAYLPAAPLSARYWRAEINGWSLAAGVGYLDLGRAWIGPAWRPSRGNVAYGWGRARQDGSVVSANSRSGLEFVDRGPRQRVITFSLPNLSAEDADALDQLQEVAGTSRQVLAMIDPDQPKTWIIGRLAEVPAITQPGFDLHATTFQIRQIL
;
A
#
# COMPACT_ATOMS: atom_id res chain seq x y z
N MET A 1 1.82 -5.79 -21.05
CA MET A 1 0.77 -4.77 -21.16
C MET A 1 0.43 -4.40 -19.73
N THR A 2 0.79 -3.20 -19.30
CA THR A 2 0.54 -2.69 -17.95
C THR A 2 -0.95 -2.84 -17.61
N ARG A 3 -1.34 -3.21 -16.39
CA ARG A 3 -2.76 -3.37 -16.04
C ARG A 3 -3.04 -2.58 -14.79
N LEU A 4 -3.42 -1.30 -14.94
CA LEU A 4 -3.77 -0.46 -13.81
C LEU A 4 -4.71 -1.20 -12.86
N LEU A 5 -4.44 -1.06 -11.56
CA LEU A 5 -5.36 -1.47 -10.52
C LEU A 5 -5.50 -0.36 -9.48
N LEU A 6 -6.75 -0.08 -9.11
CA LEU A 6 -7.09 0.83 -8.03
C LEU A 6 -7.90 0.09 -6.97
N SER A 7 -7.70 0.46 -5.71
CA SER A 7 -8.54 0.05 -4.59
C SER A 7 -8.67 1.23 -3.64
N TRP A 8 -9.90 1.62 -3.31
CA TRP A 8 -10.19 2.79 -2.46
C TRP A 8 -11.02 2.44 -1.22
N VAL A 9 -11.34 1.16 -1.05
CA VAL A 9 -11.97 0.63 0.16
C VAL A 9 -11.00 -0.35 0.80
N ASN A 10 -10.52 -0.01 2.00
CA ASN A 10 -9.79 -0.96 2.85
C ASN A 10 -10.75 -1.48 3.92
N TRP A 11 -11.01 -2.78 3.92
CA TRP A 11 -11.90 -3.39 4.91
C TRP A 11 -11.37 -3.24 6.33
N LEU A 12 -10.06 -3.10 6.53
CA LEU A 12 -9.48 -2.87 7.87
C LEU A 12 -9.94 -1.57 8.53
N ASP A 13 -10.42 -0.61 7.75
CA ASP A 13 -10.94 0.66 8.30
C ASP A 13 -12.39 0.51 8.81
N ARG A 14 -13.03 -0.64 8.60
CA ARG A 14 -14.44 -0.87 8.99
C ARG A 14 -14.54 -1.28 10.47
N PRO A 15 -15.61 -0.83 11.17
CA PRO A 15 -15.90 -1.32 12.50
C PRO A 15 -16.18 -2.82 12.47
N GLY A 16 -15.81 -3.53 13.54
CA GLY A 16 -16.00 -4.97 13.65
C GLY A 16 -14.90 -5.83 13.03
N VAL A 17 -13.95 -5.23 12.31
CA VAL A 17 -12.75 -5.92 11.85
C VAL A 17 -11.73 -6.01 12.98
N SER A 18 -11.13 -7.19 13.14
CA SER A 18 -10.08 -7.43 14.14
C SER A 18 -8.81 -7.93 13.48
N ILE A 19 -7.67 -7.51 14.03
CA ILE A 19 -6.34 -7.92 13.59
C ILE A 19 -5.61 -8.47 14.81
N THR A 20 -5.00 -9.64 14.66
CA THR A 20 -4.18 -10.29 15.68
C THR A 20 -2.84 -10.72 15.08
N THR A 21 -1.86 -10.92 15.94
CA THR A 21 -0.52 -11.37 15.57
C THR A 21 0.02 -12.32 16.64
N ASN A 22 0.97 -13.17 16.28
CA ASN A 22 1.73 -13.98 17.23
C ASN A 22 2.91 -13.22 17.87
N SER A 23 3.22 -11.99 17.42
CA SER A 23 4.32 -11.19 17.93
C SER A 23 4.06 -9.70 17.79
N GLU A 24 4.23 -8.96 18.88
CA GLU A 24 4.21 -7.50 18.88
C GLU A 24 5.08 -6.92 19.99
N THR A 25 5.57 -5.70 19.76
CA THR A 25 6.25 -4.89 20.78
C THR A 25 5.23 -4.05 21.53
N VAL A 26 5.36 -3.96 22.86
CA VAL A 26 4.50 -3.14 23.71
C VAL A 26 4.48 -1.69 23.20
N GLY A 27 3.28 -1.13 23.05
CA GLY A 27 3.08 0.23 22.53
C GLY A 27 3.23 0.35 21.02
N LEU A 28 3.53 -0.72 20.28
CA LEU A 28 3.58 -0.79 18.81
C LEU A 28 2.73 -1.98 18.31
N GLY A 29 1.51 -2.12 18.83
CA GLY A 29 0.62 -3.26 18.60
C GLY A 29 -0.01 -3.35 17.21
N VAL A 30 -0.51 -4.54 16.86
CA VAL A 30 -0.93 -4.90 15.49
C VAL A 30 -2.15 -4.13 14.98
N THR A 31 -2.99 -3.61 15.88
CA THR A 31 -4.16 -2.80 15.53
C THR A 31 -3.78 -1.53 14.75
N ARG A 32 -2.53 -1.07 14.86
CA ARG A 32 -2.01 0.06 14.10
C ARG A 32 -1.94 -0.17 12.59
N LEU A 33 -1.96 -1.41 12.13
CA LEU A 33 -2.02 -1.72 10.69
C LEU A 33 -3.29 -1.23 10.00
N ALA A 34 -4.35 -0.92 10.77
CA ALA A 34 -5.56 -0.27 10.30
C ALA A 34 -5.51 1.27 10.38
N ASP A 35 -4.44 1.87 10.90
CA ASP A 35 -4.30 3.33 10.95
C ASP A 35 -3.96 3.87 9.55
N PRO A 36 -4.57 4.97 9.08
CA PRO A 36 -4.25 5.53 7.77
C PRO A 36 -2.87 6.22 7.71
N ILE A 37 -2.18 6.42 8.83
CA ILE A 37 -0.84 7.02 8.87
C ILE A 37 0.21 5.91 8.85
N LEU A 38 1.03 5.86 7.80
CA LEU A 38 1.97 4.75 7.57
C LEU A 38 3.03 4.63 8.68
N ARG A 39 3.48 5.75 9.26
CA ARG A 39 4.44 5.79 10.37
C ARG A 39 3.87 5.31 11.70
N ARG A 40 2.54 5.24 11.85
CA ARG A 40 1.90 4.55 12.97
C ARG A 40 1.99 3.05 12.75
N ARG A 41 3.18 2.53 13.04
CA ARG A 41 3.56 1.16 12.73
C ARG A 41 3.18 0.18 13.82
N TRP A 42 2.95 -1.06 13.38
CA TRP A 42 3.16 -2.24 14.20
C TRP A 42 4.61 -2.69 14.07
N ARG A 43 5.15 -3.25 15.16
CA ARG A 43 6.50 -3.81 15.22
C ARG A 43 6.46 -5.19 15.87
N SER A 44 7.10 -6.19 15.25
CA SER A 44 7.31 -7.49 15.88
C SER A 44 8.28 -7.39 17.07
N THR A 45 8.21 -8.34 17.99
CA THR A 45 9.16 -8.42 19.12
C THR A 45 10.60 -8.58 18.59
N PRO A 46 11.61 -7.93 19.21
CA PRO A 46 13.01 -8.14 18.82
C PRO A 46 13.39 -9.62 18.75
N GLY A 47 14.07 -10.02 17.68
CA GLY A 47 14.41 -11.41 17.38
C GLY A 47 13.36 -12.18 16.57
N ILE A 48 12.14 -11.64 16.44
CA ILE A 48 11.07 -12.24 15.63
C ILE A 48 10.99 -11.53 14.28
N ILE A 49 11.36 -12.24 13.22
CA ILE A 49 11.33 -11.76 11.82
C ILE A 49 10.34 -12.54 10.95
N ASN A 50 9.67 -13.55 11.51
CA ASN A 50 8.70 -14.39 10.86
C ASN A 50 7.30 -14.34 11.53
N PRO A 51 6.72 -13.14 11.72
CA PRO A 51 5.42 -13.01 12.35
C PRO A 51 4.28 -13.50 11.44
N VAL A 52 3.17 -13.85 12.07
CA VAL A 52 1.91 -14.23 11.41
C VAL A 52 0.85 -13.21 11.77
N LEU A 53 0.24 -12.60 10.76
CA LEU A 53 -0.91 -11.73 10.90
C LEU A 53 -2.19 -12.53 10.63
N SER A 54 -3.22 -12.32 11.44
CA SER A 54 -4.55 -12.89 11.22
C SER A 54 -5.62 -11.82 11.37
N VAL A 55 -6.48 -11.71 10.36
CA VAL A 55 -7.55 -10.72 10.25
C VAL A 55 -8.88 -11.45 10.19
N ASP A 56 -9.84 -11.03 11.02
CA ASP A 56 -11.26 -11.36 10.87
C ASP A 56 -11.99 -10.11 10.40
N LEU A 57 -12.58 -10.15 9.21
CA LEU A 57 -13.35 -9.07 8.61
C LEU A 57 -14.76 -8.91 9.23
N GLY A 58 -15.13 -9.78 10.17
CA GLY A 58 -16.42 -9.80 10.87
C GLY A 58 -17.53 -10.47 10.05
N GLU A 59 -17.48 -10.34 8.73
CA GLU A 59 -18.40 -10.94 7.77
C GLU A 59 -17.71 -11.25 6.43
N LEU A 60 -18.43 -11.89 5.51
CA LEU A 60 -17.94 -12.12 4.16
C LEU A 60 -17.81 -10.78 3.41
N ARG A 61 -16.62 -10.51 2.88
CA ARG A 61 -16.29 -9.31 2.11
C ARG A 61 -15.58 -9.71 0.83
N GLU A 62 -15.74 -8.88 -0.20
CA GLU A 62 -15.02 -9.06 -1.47
C GLU A 62 -13.53 -8.70 -1.32
N VAL A 63 -12.65 -9.58 -1.78
CA VAL A 63 -11.20 -9.43 -1.75
C VAL A 63 -10.67 -9.50 -3.17
N GLY A 64 -10.26 -8.35 -3.71
CA GLY A 64 -9.60 -8.21 -5.00
C GLY A 64 -8.10 -7.87 -4.88
N VAL A 65 -7.65 -7.40 -3.71
CA VAL A 65 -6.24 -7.10 -3.46
C VAL A 65 -5.90 -7.26 -1.97
N LEU A 66 -4.72 -7.78 -1.71
CA LEU A 66 -4.07 -7.83 -0.40
C LEU A 66 -2.77 -7.04 -0.49
N ALA A 67 -2.45 -6.19 0.48
CA ALA A 67 -1.16 -5.52 0.52
C ALA A 67 -0.66 -5.31 1.95
N LEU A 68 0.66 -5.22 2.08
CA LEU A 68 1.35 -4.84 3.31
C LEU A 68 2.38 -3.78 2.93
N ALA A 69 2.43 -2.68 3.67
CA ALA A 69 3.35 -1.58 3.41
C ALA A 69 4.20 -1.28 4.65
N GLN A 70 5.50 -1.12 4.43
CA GLN A 70 6.47 -0.67 5.43
C GLN A 70 6.49 0.87 5.46
N PRO A 71 6.72 1.48 6.63
CA PRO A 71 6.94 2.92 6.71
C PRO A 71 8.26 3.30 6.04
N ASP A 72 8.39 4.57 5.66
CA ASP A 72 9.58 5.11 5.00
C ASP A 72 10.84 5.08 5.88
N ASP A 73 10.66 4.99 7.20
CA ASP A 73 11.68 4.88 8.23
C ASP A 73 11.66 3.49 8.91
N ALA A 74 11.29 2.43 8.18
CA ALA A 74 11.31 1.06 8.69
C ALA A 74 12.66 0.71 9.32
N GLY A 75 12.65 0.20 10.55
CA GLY A 75 13.88 -0.10 11.31
C GLY A 75 14.63 1.13 11.84
N GLY A 76 14.02 2.32 11.75
CA GLY A 76 14.67 3.60 12.00
C GLY A 76 15.53 4.08 10.83
N VAL A 77 15.98 5.33 10.91
CA VAL A 77 16.87 5.95 9.93
C VAL A 77 18.33 5.92 10.41
N ASP A 78 19.26 5.75 9.48
CA ASP A 78 20.70 5.87 9.75
C ASP A 78 21.19 7.33 9.73
N ALA A 79 22.49 7.55 9.90
CA ALA A 79 23.10 8.88 9.86
C ALA A 79 22.92 9.61 8.51
N MET A 80 22.66 8.86 7.43
CA MET A 80 22.40 9.42 6.11
C MET A 80 20.90 9.68 5.87
N GLY A 81 20.02 9.25 6.79
CA GLY A 81 18.58 9.40 6.69
C GLY A 81 17.90 8.26 5.94
N GLU A 82 18.61 7.14 5.71
CA GLU A 82 18.08 5.98 5.01
C GLU A 82 17.53 4.95 6.00
N ALA A 83 16.40 4.31 5.64
CA ALA A 83 15.79 3.30 6.50
C ALA A 83 16.62 2.01 6.55
N ARG A 84 16.76 1.44 7.75
CA ARG A 84 17.62 0.28 8.02
C ARG A 84 16.90 -1.07 7.95
N GLY A 85 15.58 -1.06 8.00
CA GLY A 85 14.72 -2.24 8.17
C GLY A 85 13.83 -2.55 6.98
N TRP A 86 14.21 -2.15 5.77
CA TRP A 86 13.48 -2.56 4.56
C TRP A 86 13.59 -4.08 4.35
N MET A 87 12.44 -4.70 4.10
CA MET A 87 12.37 -6.03 3.52
C MET A 87 12.91 -6.01 2.09
N ARG A 88 13.46 -7.14 1.65
CA ARG A 88 14.00 -7.35 0.32
C ARG A 88 13.64 -8.73 -0.20
N SER A 89 13.17 -8.79 -1.44
CA SER A 89 12.90 -10.07 -2.11
C SER A 89 13.80 -10.30 -3.33
N PRO A 90 14.46 -11.47 -3.44
CA PRO A 90 14.74 -12.43 -2.35
C PRO A 90 15.69 -11.82 -1.28
N PRO A 91 15.74 -12.34 -0.03
CA PRO A 91 15.22 -13.62 0.45
C PRO A 91 13.82 -13.60 1.09
N ASP A 92 13.20 -12.44 1.25
CA ASP A 92 11.96 -12.36 2.02
C ASP A 92 10.76 -12.94 1.26
N THR A 93 9.96 -13.70 1.99
CA THR A 93 8.81 -14.44 1.46
C THR A 93 7.55 -14.16 2.26
N LEU A 94 6.41 -14.48 1.65
CA LEU A 94 5.10 -14.32 2.25
C LEU A 94 4.17 -15.44 1.78
N ARG A 95 3.17 -15.78 2.60
CA ARG A 95 2.05 -16.65 2.22
C ARG A 95 0.75 -16.00 2.63
N HIS A 96 -0.18 -15.87 1.68
CA HIS A 96 -1.55 -15.43 1.97
C HIS A 96 -2.47 -16.65 2.01
N GLN A 97 -3.35 -16.66 3.01
CA GLN A 97 -4.44 -17.61 3.11
C GLN A 97 -5.76 -16.85 3.33
N LEU A 98 -6.79 -17.21 2.56
CA LEU A 98 -8.14 -16.66 2.72
C LEU A 98 -9.13 -17.79 2.99
N ASP A 99 -10.09 -17.52 3.87
CA ASP A 99 -11.15 -18.45 4.20
C ASP A 99 -12.49 -17.74 4.46
N ALA A 100 -13.60 -18.40 4.17
CA ALA A 100 -14.94 -17.90 4.41
C ALA A 100 -15.43 -18.16 5.85
N VAL A 101 -14.96 -19.24 6.48
CA VAL A 101 -15.58 -19.85 7.67
C VAL A 101 -14.59 -20.11 8.79
N THR A 102 -13.38 -20.59 8.48
CA THR A 102 -12.42 -21.06 9.48
C THR A 102 -11.13 -20.23 9.43
N PRO A 103 -10.76 -19.53 10.52
CA PRO A 103 -9.49 -18.80 10.59
C PRO A 103 -8.29 -19.70 10.28
N GLY A 104 -7.46 -19.27 9.33
CA GLY A 104 -6.19 -19.94 8.99
C GLY A 104 -6.29 -21.23 8.19
N ALA A 105 -7.49 -21.68 7.79
CA ALA A 105 -7.66 -22.91 7.01
C ALA A 105 -7.26 -22.74 5.52
N GLY A 106 -7.44 -21.54 4.94
CA GLY A 106 -7.04 -21.25 3.57
C GLY A 106 -7.88 -21.94 2.50
N GLY A 107 -9.15 -22.28 2.80
CA GLY A 107 -10.01 -23.04 1.90
C GLY A 107 -10.41 -22.32 0.60
N LEU A 108 -10.36 -20.98 0.58
CA LEU A 108 -10.62 -20.20 -0.63
C LEU A 108 -9.35 -19.90 -1.42
N LEU A 109 -8.27 -19.61 -0.71
CA LEU A 109 -6.98 -19.30 -1.28
C LEU A 109 -5.89 -19.75 -0.31
N ASP A 110 -4.86 -20.36 -0.87
CA ASP A 110 -3.57 -20.53 -0.24
C ASP A 110 -2.49 -20.35 -1.31
N THR A 111 -1.67 -19.31 -1.19
CA THR A 111 -0.65 -19.00 -2.19
C THR A 111 0.56 -19.94 -2.11
N GLY A 112 0.67 -20.74 -1.04
CA GLY A 112 1.95 -21.27 -0.61
C GLY A 112 2.97 -20.15 -0.31
N THR A 113 4.21 -20.52 -0.04
CA THR A 113 5.29 -19.55 0.13
C THR A 113 5.67 -18.93 -1.22
N MET A 114 5.52 -17.62 -1.34
CA MET A 114 5.89 -16.85 -2.52
C MET A 114 6.92 -15.76 -2.18
N SER A 115 7.60 -15.25 -3.20
CA SER A 115 8.45 -14.08 -3.06
C SER A 115 7.63 -12.88 -2.62
N GLY A 116 8.10 -12.14 -1.60
CA GLY A 116 7.40 -10.96 -1.11
C GLY A 116 7.44 -9.75 -2.06
N GLY A 117 8.24 -9.77 -3.12
CA GLY A 117 8.33 -8.65 -4.07
C GLY A 117 8.79 -7.32 -3.46
N TRP A 118 9.34 -7.33 -2.23
CA TRP A 118 9.73 -6.11 -1.53
C TRP A 118 10.95 -5.46 -2.20
N VAL A 119 10.80 -4.18 -2.53
CA VAL A 119 11.88 -3.35 -3.07
C VAL A 119 12.26 -2.30 -2.03
N PRO A 120 13.51 -2.28 -1.54
CA PRO A 120 13.98 -1.26 -0.60
C PRO A 120 13.71 0.17 -1.10
N GLY A 121 13.25 1.05 -0.21
CA GLY A 121 12.84 2.42 -0.52
C GLY A 121 11.43 2.57 -1.13
N TYR A 122 10.73 1.46 -1.38
CA TYR A 122 9.31 1.43 -1.77
C TYR A 122 8.48 0.61 -0.77
N GLY A 123 9.08 -0.48 -0.27
CA GLY A 123 8.58 -1.44 0.72
C GLY A 123 7.08 -1.59 0.78
N MET A 124 6.52 -2.12 -0.29
CA MET A 124 5.17 -2.62 -0.31
C MET A 124 5.17 -3.99 -0.98
N HIS A 125 4.43 -4.92 -0.38
CA HIS A 125 4.01 -6.16 -0.99
C HIS A 125 2.54 -6.05 -1.36
N ALA A 126 2.16 -6.66 -2.48
CA ALA A 126 0.78 -6.83 -2.84
C ALA A 126 0.57 -8.19 -3.52
N TYR A 127 -0.58 -8.78 -3.28
CA TYR A 127 -1.06 -9.98 -3.92
C TYR A 127 -2.45 -9.72 -4.52
N LEU A 128 -2.64 -10.19 -5.74
CA LEU A 128 -3.87 -10.04 -6.50
C LEU A 128 -4.40 -11.44 -6.82
N PRO A 129 -5.53 -11.84 -6.21
CA PRO A 129 -6.24 -13.05 -6.63
C PRO A 129 -6.58 -13.00 -8.14
N ALA A 130 -6.65 -14.17 -8.77
CA ALA A 130 -6.97 -14.27 -10.20
C ALA A 130 -8.38 -13.71 -10.53
N ALA A 131 -9.30 -13.81 -9.57
CA ALA A 131 -10.63 -13.22 -9.58
C ALA A 131 -11.00 -12.77 -8.15
N PRO A 132 -11.92 -11.80 -7.97
CA PRO A 132 -12.38 -11.41 -6.64
C PRO A 132 -12.91 -12.59 -5.84
N LEU A 133 -12.52 -12.69 -4.57
CA LEU A 133 -12.92 -13.76 -3.65
C LEU A 133 -13.83 -13.20 -2.56
N SER A 134 -14.82 -13.97 -2.08
CA SER A 134 -15.62 -13.59 -0.92
C SER A 134 -15.07 -14.28 0.33
N ALA A 135 -14.30 -13.56 1.14
CA ALA A 135 -13.61 -14.11 2.32
C ALA A 135 -13.99 -13.34 3.59
N ARG A 136 -13.88 -14.02 4.73
CA ARG A 136 -14.01 -13.40 6.06
C ARG A 136 -12.66 -13.35 6.78
N TYR A 137 -11.84 -14.37 6.61
CA TYR A 137 -10.56 -14.50 7.30
C TYR A 137 -9.41 -14.31 6.33
N TRP A 138 -8.43 -13.50 6.72
CA TRP A 138 -7.15 -13.38 6.03
C TRP A 138 -6.00 -13.67 6.99
N ARG A 139 -5.14 -14.62 6.62
CA ARG A 139 -3.89 -14.90 7.32
C ARG A 139 -2.70 -14.60 6.41
N ALA A 140 -1.71 -13.88 6.93
CA ALA A 140 -0.45 -13.60 6.25
C ALA A 140 0.71 -14.15 7.08
N GLU A 141 1.41 -15.16 6.56
CA GLU A 141 2.67 -15.65 7.14
C GLU A 141 3.83 -14.92 6.46
N ILE A 142 4.59 -14.14 7.21
CA ILE A 142 5.67 -13.30 6.68
C ILE A 142 6.99 -13.95 7.09
N ASN A 143 7.99 -13.96 6.20
CA ASN A 143 9.36 -14.33 6.55
C ASN A 143 10.33 -13.23 6.08
N GLY A 144 10.76 -12.39 7.01
CA GLY A 144 11.71 -11.29 6.78
C GLY A 144 13.17 -11.69 7.02
N TRP A 145 13.66 -12.71 6.32
CA TRP A 145 15.03 -13.21 6.45
C TRP A 145 16.10 -12.14 6.26
N SER A 146 15.87 -11.13 5.42
CA SER A 146 16.80 -10.02 5.23
C SER A 146 16.99 -9.15 6.47
N LEU A 147 16.06 -9.22 7.43
CA LEU A 147 16.08 -8.43 8.66
C LEU A 147 16.94 -9.08 9.75
N ALA A 148 17.26 -10.37 9.62
CA ALA A 148 18.00 -11.15 10.63
C ALA A 148 19.37 -10.56 10.96
N ALA A 149 20.13 -10.15 9.93
CA ALA A 149 21.46 -9.57 10.07
C ALA A 149 21.45 -8.05 10.34
N GLY A 150 20.28 -7.43 10.32
CA GLY A 150 20.09 -5.99 10.44
C GLY A 150 19.41 -5.62 11.74
N VAL A 151 18.19 -5.11 11.63
CA VAL A 151 17.41 -4.61 12.77
C VAL A 151 16.84 -5.73 13.65
N GLY A 152 16.68 -6.95 13.12
CA GLY A 152 16.22 -8.12 13.89
C GLY A 152 14.74 -8.08 14.28
N TYR A 153 13.94 -7.20 13.68
CA TYR A 153 12.49 -7.10 13.85
C TYR A 153 11.85 -6.56 12.57
N LEU A 154 10.53 -6.75 12.42
CA LEU A 154 9.74 -6.27 11.30
C LEU A 154 8.92 -5.04 11.71
N ASP A 155 8.97 -4.00 10.88
CA ASP A 155 8.05 -2.85 10.93
C ASP A 155 7.09 -2.90 9.74
N LEU A 156 5.78 -2.84 10.00
CA LEU A 156 4.75 -2.60 8.98
C LEU A 156 3.87 -1.42 9.42
N GLY A 157 3.58 -0.54 8.47
CA GLY A 157 2.83 0.68 8.68
C GLY A 157 1.36 0.57 8.34
N ARG A 158 1.02 -0.25 7.34
CA ARG A 158 -0.35 -0.39 6.85
C ARG A 158 -0.55 -1.78 6.25
N ALA A 159 -1.69 -2.38 6.56
CA ALA A 159 -2.20 -3.51 5.81
C ALA A 159 -3.40 -3.07 4.96
N TRP A 160 -3.63 -3.76 3.85
CA TRP A 160 -4.72 -3.48 2.92
C TRP A 160 -5.39 -4.78 2.53
N ILE A 161 -6.71 -4.83 2.65
CA ILE A 161 -7.55 -5.89 2.11
C ILE A 161 -8.83 -5.24 1.60
N GLY A 162 -9.12 -5.38 0.33
CA GLY A 162 -10.18 -4.61 -0.31
C GLY A 162 -10.57 -5.16 -1.67
N PRO A 163 -11.69 -4.66 -2.24
CA PRO A 163 -12.02 -4.89 -3.64
C PRO A 163 -11.00 -4.19 -4.52
N ALA A 164 -10.88 -4.64 -5.76
CA ALA A 164 -9.96 -4.06 -6.72
C ALA A 164 -10.64 -3.78 -8.04
N TRP A 165 -10.52 -2.55 -8.51
CA TRP A 165 -11.04 -2.10 -9.79
C TRP A 165 -9.93 -2.03 -10.82
N ARG A 166 -10.30 -2.36 -12.07
CA ARG A 166 -9.45 -2.23 -13.24
C ARG A 166 -10.30 -1.66 -14.37
N PRO A 167 -9.75 -0.75 -15.19
CA PRO A 167 -10.49 -0.22 -16.32
C PRO A 167 -10.83 -1.34 -17.30
N SER A 168 -12.09 -1.42 -17.72
CA SER A 168 -12.55 -2.40 -18.71
C SER A 168 -12.02 -2.07 -20.12
N ARG A 169 -11.84 -0.77 -20.40
CA ARG A 169 -11.32 -0.24 -21.65
C ARG A 169 -10.03 0.53 -21.42
N GLY A 170 -9.12 0.43 -22.38
CA GLY A 170 -7.88 1.20 -22.35
C GLY A 170 -6.97 0.87 -21.16
N ASN A 171 -5.99 1.72 -20.94
CA ASN A 171 -5.05 1.63 -19.84
C ASN A 171 -4.49 3.02 -19.56
N VAL A 172 -3.61 3.12 -18.56
CA VAL A 172 -2.82 4.31 -18.29
C VAL A 172 -2.13 4.79 -19.58
N ALA A 173 -2.32 6.06 -19.91
CA ALA A 173 -1.67 6.71 -21.03
C ALA A 173 -0.14 6.66 -20.89
N TYR A 174 0.57 6.58 -22.03
CA TYR A 174 2.01 6.77 -22.05
C TYR A 174 2.40 8.16 -21.53
N GLY A 175 3.58 8.26 -20.91
CA GLY A 175 4.05 9.52 -20.33
C GLY A 175 3.55 9.80 -18.92
N TRP A 176 2.98 8.80 -18.22
CA TRP A 176 2.67 8.94 -16.79
C TRP A 176 3.93 9.29 -15.97
N GLY A 177 3.73 10.10 -14.93
CA GLY A 177 4.80 10.73 -14.16
C GLY A 177 5.09 10.03 -12.85
N ARG A 178 6.39 10.03 -12.48
CA ARG A 178 6.87 9.70 -11.13
C ARG A 178 7.69 10.86 -10.61
N ALA A 179 7.31 11.39 -9.46
CA ALA A 179 8.06 12.43 -8.78
C ALA A 179 8.27 12.06 -7.31
N ARG A 180 9.27 12.71 -6.70
CA ARG A 180 9.41 12.78 -5.24
C ARG A 180 9.31 14.24 -4.84
N GLN A 181 8.38 14.54 -3.97
CA GLN A 181 8.25 15.85 -3.35
C GLN A 181 9.13 15.85 -2.10
N ASP A 182 10.22 16.63 -2.11
CA ASP A 182 11.10 16.82 -0.96
C ASP A 182 10.58 17.99 -0.11
N GLY A 183 10.19 17.70 1.14
CA GLY A 183 9.74 18.71 2.10
C GLY A 183 10.88 19.43 2.83
N SER A 184 12.14 19.19 2.46
CA SER A 184 13.30 19.80 3.13
C SER A 184 13.37 21.31 2.92
N VAL A 185 13.77 22.03 3.96
CA VAL A 185 13.97 23.48 3.93
C VAL A 185 15.47 23.77 4.07
N VAL A 186 16.04 24.44 3.07
CA VAL A 186 17.42 24.93 3.13
C VAL A 186 17.38 26.38 3.56
N SER A 187 18.02 26.70 4.68
CA SER A 187 18.14 28.05 5.22
C SER A 187 19.60 28.46 5.27
N ALA A 188 19.92 29.65 4.76
CA ALA A 188 21.28 30.19 4.80
C ALA A 188 21.41 31.21 5.93
N ASN A 189 22.47 31.11 6.72
CA ASN A 189 22.82 32.13 7.69
C ASN A 189 23.40 33.35 6.96
N SER A 190 22.68 34.48 7.04
CA SER A 190 23.03 35.72 6.35
C SER A 190 24.38 36.33 6.76
N ARG A 191 24.96 35.93 7.89
CA ARG A 191 26.24 36.46 8.38
C ARG A 191 27.44 35.57 8.09
N SER A 192 27.27 34.25 8.07
CA SER A 192 28.38 33.29 7.86
C SER A 192 28.35 32.60 6.50
N GLY A 193 27.24 32.69 5.76
CA GLY A 193 27.04 31.94 4.52
C GLY A 193 26.85 30.44 4.73
N LEU A 194 26.77 29.96 5.98
CA LEU A 194 26.53 28.55 6.29
C LEU A 194 25.09 28.18 5.97
N GLU A 195 24.93 27.07 5.25
CA GLU A 195 23.63 26.48 4.95
C GLU A 195 23.25 25.44 6.02
N PHE A 196 22.03 25.58 6.53
CA PHE A 196 21.38 24.63 7.42
C PHE A 196 20.23 23.98 6.66
N VAL A 197 20.29 22.66 6.53
CA VAL A 197 19.25 21.87 5.88
C VAL A 197 18.39 21.22 6.95
N ASP A 198 17.14 21.67 7.07
CA ASP A 198 16.11 20.94 7.81
C ASP A 198 15.53 19.87 6.90
N ARG A 199 15.85 18.60 7.19
CA ARG A 199 15.48 17.48 6.33
C ARG A 199 14.00 17.15 6.55
N GLY A 200 13.20 17.40 5.52
CA GLY A 200 11.79 17.09 5.50
C GLY A 200 11.51 15.69 4.92
N PRO A 201 10.26 15.22 5.07
CA PRO A 201 9.83 13.98 4.44
C PRO A 201 9.93 14.04 2.92
N ARG A 202 10.29 12.90 2.29
CA ARG A 202 10.31 12.74 0.83
C ARG A 202 9.15 11.85 0.39
N GLN A 203 8.09 12.47 -0.13
CA GLN A 203 6.86 11.75 -0.52
C GLN A 203 6.87 11.40 -2.00
N ARG A 204 6.46 10.18 -2.34
CA ARG A 204 6.26 9.80 -3.75
C ARG A 204 4.96 10.40 -4.27
N VAL A 205 5.00 10.84 -5.52
CA VAL A 205 3.83 11.32 -6.27
C VAL A 205 3.78 10.58 -7.59
N ILE A 206 2.62 10.01 -7.91
CA ILE A 206 2.35 9.37 -9.19
C ILE A 206 1.23 10.14 -9.88
N THR A 207 1.46 10.52 -11.13
CA THR A 207 0.47 11.20 -11.97
C THR A 207 0.21 10.37 -13.21
N PHE A 208 -1.05 10.09 -13.53
CA PHE A 208 -1.41 9.27 -14.69
C PHE A 208 -2.78 9.66 -15.24
N SER A 209 -2.99 9.41 -16.53
CA SER A 209 -4.26 9.70 -17.21
C SER A 209 -4.88 8.43 -17.76
N LEU A 210 -6.21 8.38 -17.73
CA LEU A 210 -7.04 7.36 -18.34
C LEU A 210 -7.85 8.03 -19.45
N PRO A 211 -7.39 7.98 -20.71
CA PRO A 211 -8.01 8.73 -21.81
C PRO A 211 -9.18 8.00 -22.46
N ASN A 212 -9.37 6.73 -22.15
CA ASN A 212 -10.37 5.88 -22.78
C ASN A 212 -11.07 5.00 -21.74
N LEU A 213 -12.14 5.54 -21.16
CA LEU A 213 -12.99 4.86 -20.19
C LEU A 213 -14.39 4.68 -20.77
N SER A 214 -15.02 3.54 -20.45
CA SER A 214 -16.45 3.32 -20.68
C SER A 214 -17.29 4.16 -19.71
N ALA A 215 -18.60 4.27 -19.96
CA ALA A 215 -19.52 4.88 -19.00
C ALA A 215 -19.52 4.16 -17.63
N GLU A 216 -19.49 2.83 -17.63
CA GLU A 216 -19.44 2.03 -16.38
C GLU A 216 -18.14 2.27 -15.59
N ASP A 217 -17.01 2.40 -16.30
CA ASP A 217 -15.73 2.76 -15.68
C ASP A 217 -15.76 4.18 -15.11
N ALA A 218 -16.42 5.12 -15.79
CA ALA A 218 -16.60 6.48 -15.29
C ALA A 218 -17.43 6.49 -14.00
N ASP A 219 -18.56 5.79 -13.96
CA ASP A 219 -19.40 5.66 -12.77
C ASP A 219 -18.64 5.04 -11.58
N ALA A 220 -17.81 4.03 -11.83
CA ALA A 220 -16.97 3.43 -10.79
C ALA A 220 -15.92 4.42 -10.25
N LEU A 221 -15.37 5.28 -11.11
CA LEU A 221 -14.43 6.32 -10.69
C LEU A 221 -15.14 7.50 -9.99
N ASP A 222 -16.37 7.82 -10.34
CA ASP A 222 -17.20 8.76 -9.57
C ASP A 222 -17.46 8.22 -8.16
N GLN A 223 -17.75 6.92 -8.02
CA GLN A 223 -17.87 6.27 -6.71
C GLN A 223 -16.55 6.32 -5.92
N LEU A 224 -15.40 6.12 -6.58
CA LEU A 224 -14.09 6.31 -5.95
C LEU A 224 -13.97 7.74 -5.40
N GLN A 225 -14.32 8.75 -6.21
CA GLN A 225 -14.22 10.15 -5.82
C GLN A 225 -15.15 10.50 -4.64
N GLU A 226 -16.37 9.98 -4.64
CA GLU A 226 -17.32 10.15 -3.53
C GLU A 226 -16.81 9.50 -2.23
N VAL A 227 -16.33 8.25 -2.32
CA VAL A 227 -15.92 7.48 -1.14
C VAL A 227 -14.59 7.96 -0.57
N ALA A 228 -13.61 8.24 -1.44
CA ALA A 228 -12.26 8.57 -1.00
C ALA A 228 -12.04 10.09 -0.86
N GLY A 229 -12.56 10.86 -1.82
CA GLY A 229 -12.24 12.28 -1.99
C GLY A 229 -10.72 12.52 -1.92
N THR A 230 -10.33 13.61 -1.26
CA THR A 230 -8.92 13.90 -0.93
C THR A 230 -8.52 13.42 0.48
N SER A 231 -9.45 12.82 1.22
CA SER A 231 -9.29 12.56 2.66
C SER A 231 -8.90 11.12 2.98
N ARG A 232 -9.42 10.13 2.23
CA ARG A 232 -9.10 8.72 2.44
C ARG A 232 -7.98 8.25 1.52
N GLN A 233 -7.45 7.08 1.85
CA GLN A 233 -6.39 6.46 1.07
C GLN A 233 -6.94 5.71 -0.14
N VAL A 234 -6.11 5.66 -1.18
CA VAL A 234 -6.26 4.84 -2.36
C VAL A 234 -4.96 4.06 -2.55
N LEU A 235 -5.07 2.75 -2.74
CA LEU A 235 -4.01 1.91 -3.27
C LEU A 235 -4.08 1.98 -4.80
N ALA A 236 -3.02 2.45 -5.42
CA ALA A 236 -2.87 2.49 -6.87
C ALA A 236 -1.64 1.70 -7.31
N MET A 237 -1.83 0.85 -8.31
CA MET A 237 -0.77 0.04 -8.92
C MET A 237 -0.82 0.32 -10.41
N ILE A 238 0.04 1.22 -10.90
CA ILE A 238 0.10 1.51 -12.35
C ILE A 238 0.37 0.22 -13.09
N ASP A 239 1.37 -0.53 -12.63
CA ASP A 239 1.69 -1.86 -13.14
C ASP A 239 1.84 -2.87 -11.98
N PRO A 240 0.89 -3.81 -11.81
CA PRO A 240 0.91 -4.83 -10.76
C PRO A 240 2.10 -5.78 -10.80
N ASP A 241 2.88 -5.81 -11.88
CA ASP A 241 4.10 -6.62 -11.96
C ASP A 241 5.36 -5.81 -11.56
N GLN A 242 5.21 -4.50 -11.32
CA GLN A 242 6.31 -3.59 -11.01
C GLN A 242 6.10 -2.88 -9.66
N PRO A 243 6.62 -3.43 -8.55
CA PRO A 243 6.45 -2.88 -7.19
C PRO A 243 6.79 -1.38 -7.04
N LYS A 244 7.73 -0.89 -7.84
CA LYS A 244 8.15 0.52 -7.85
C LYS A 244 7.07 1.48 -8.33
N THR A 245 6.03 0.97 -8.96
CA THR A 245 4.91 1.75 -9.53
C THR A 245 3.69 1.77 -8.62
N TRP A 246 3.74 1.07 -7.49
CA TRP A 246 2.62 1.00 -6.57
C TRP A 246 2.73 2.08 -5.50
N ILE A 247 1.59 2.55 -5.01
CA ILE A 247 1.50 3.61 -4.01
C ILE A 247 0.23 3.45 -3.18
N ILE A 248 0.34 3.63 -1.86
CA ILE A 248 -0.79 3.94 -0.99
C ILE A 248 -0.70 5.43 -0.68
N GLY A 249 -1.72 6.18 -1.04
CA GLY A 249 -1.70 7.62 -0.96
C GLY A 249 -3.10 8.23 -0.93
N ARG A 250 -3.19 9.55 -0.97
CA ARG A 250 -4.46 10.25 -1.19
C ARG A 250 -4.45 10.90 -2.56
N LEU A 251 -5.64 11.13 -3.11
CA LEU A 251 -5.79 12.00 -4.25
C LEU A 251 -5.31 13.42 -3.86
N ALA A 252 -4.47 14.02 -4.71
CA ALA A 252 -4.00 15.39 -4.49
C ALA A 252 -5.16 16.40 -4.63
N GLU A 253 -6.08 16.09 -5.53
CA GLU A 253 -7.36 16.78 -5.77
C GLU A 253 -8.39 15.75 -6.26
N VAL A 254 -9.67 16.10 -6.22
CA VAL A 254 -10.72 15.28 -6.84
C VAL A 254 -10.72 15.59 -8.34
N PRO A 255 -10.31 14.65 -9.22
CA PRO A 255 -10.13 14.97 -10.62
C PRO A 255 -11.47 14.99 -11.36
N ALA A 256 -11.63 15.91 -12.30
CA ALA A 256 -12.79 15.90 -13.16
C ALA A 256 -12.80 14.65 -14.05
N ILE A 257 -13.97 14.04 -14.22
CA ILE A 257 -14.24 13.09 -15.30
C ILE A 257 -14.86 13.88 -16.45
N THR A 258 -14.24 13.78 -17.61
CA THR A 258 -14.64 14.52 -18.82
C THR A 258 -15.12 13.55 -19.88
N GLN A 259 -16.00 14.00 -20.77
CA GLN A 259 -16.49 13.21 -21.89
C GLN A 259 -15.95 13.80 -23.21
N PRO A 260 -14.71 13.47 -23.63
CA PRO A 260 -14.12 13.99 -24.86
C PRO A 260 -14.83 13.56 -26.15
N GLY A 261 -15.65 12.51 -26.09
CA GLY A 261 -16.42 12.01 -27.25
C GLY A 261 -17.62 11.18 -26.83
N PHE A 262 -18.44 10.80 -27.81
CA PHE A 262 -19.59 9.92 -27.55
C PHE A 262 -19.13 8.57 -26.96
N ASP A 263 -19.73 8.17 -25.82
CA ASP A 263 -19.36 6.97 -25.05
C ASP A 263 -17.86 6.86 -24.69
N LEU A 264 -17.17 7.99 -24.59
CA LEU A 264 -15.75 8.05 -24.26
C LEU A 264 -15.54 9.02 -23.10
N HIS A 265 -15.04 8.48 -21.99
CA HIS A 265 -14.72 9.27 -20.80
C HIS A 265 -13.21 9.29 -20.55
N ALA A 266 -12.75 10.36 -19.90
CA ALA A 266 -11.35 10.56 -19.58
C ALA A 266 -11.15 11.27 -18.25
N THR A 267 -10.09 10.92 -17.54
CA THR A 267 -9.67 11.59 -16.30
C THR A 267 -8.16 11.51 -16.08
N THR A 268 -7.63 12.37 -15.21
CA THR A 268 -6.22 12.39 -14.82
C THR A 268 -6.10 12.42 -13.31
N PHE A 269 -5.37 11.45 -12.75
CA PHE A 269 -5.14 11.33 -11.33
C PHE A 269 -3.75 11.83 -10.94
N GLN A 270 -3.67 12.42 -9.77
CA GLN A 270 -2.42 12.62 -9.04
C GLN A 270 -2.58 12.05 -7.63
N ILE A 271 -1.72 11.11 -7.26
CA ILE A 271 -1.75 10.44 -5.96
C ILE A 271 -0.46 10.75 -5.21
N ARG A 272 -0.60 11.29 -4.00
CA ARG A 272 0.52 11.61 -3.09
C ARG A 272 0.58 10.57 -1.98
N GLN A 273 1.75 9.99 -1.77
CA GLN A 273 1.99 8.99 -0.73
C GLN A 273 1.75 9.59 0.66
N ILE A 274 1.13 8.81 1.55
CA ILE A 274 1.07 9.13 2.97
C ILE A 274 2.31 8.55 3.67
N LEU A 275 2.89 9.35 4.56
CA LEU A 275 3.91 8.92 5.51
C LEU A 275 3.28 8.84 6.91
#